data_AF-A0A9X6NLL3-F1
#
_entry.id   AF-A0A9X6NLL3-F1
#
_cell.length_a   1.000
_cell.length_b   1.000
_cell.length_c   1.000
_cell.angle_alpha   90.00
_cell.angle_beta   90.00
_cell.angle_gamma   90.00
#
_symmetry.space_group_name_H-M   'P 1'
#
loop_
_entity.id
_entity.type
_entity.pdbx_description
1 polymer ?
#
loop_
_entity_poly.entity_id
_entity_poly.type
_entity_poly.pdbx_seq_one_letter_code
_entity_poly.pdbx_strand_id
1 'polypeptide(L)'
;MDECVTEQGKDCDPMNMWLQVPFFCGHAAACWEATRNLWALEQAKLNLANKYVPRGVTEEMEDFVALLEHNASVQCSSASDLVPSTGEVALSEDLQQDHAPSQPPPEHSDALPSTRPKLNFYQLLSISFTVLKKRTLMVKADRLVDRGQQYFFEKIRPRSRDGKPQVKDRP
;
A
#
# COMPACT_ATOMS: atom_id res chain seq x y z
N MET A 1 13.85 -0.44 24.77
CA MET A 1 13.30 0.57 23.83
C MET A 1 13.21 1.92 24.52
N ASP A 2 12.45 2.04 25.61
CA ASP A 2 12.24 3.32 26.32
C ASP A 2 13.51 3.91 26.93
N GLU A 3 14.37 3.05 27.46
CA GLU A 3 15.71 3.44 27.95
C GLU A 3 16.53 4.08 26.82
N CYS A 4 16.54 3.49 25.62
CA CYS A 4 17.22 4.09 24.46
C CYS A 4 16.66 5.49 24.17
N VAL A 5 15.33 5.68 24.14
CA VAL A 5 14.75 7.00 23.83
C VAL A 5 15.12 8.03 24.89
N THR A 6 15.10 7.61 26.17
CA THR A 6 15.45 8.45 27.32
C THR A 6 16.93 8.84 27.27
N GLU A 7 17.79 7.90 26.91
CA GLU A 7 19.24 8.09 26.78
C GLU A 7 19.67 8.72 25.45
N GLN A 8 18.72 9.02 24.56
CA GLN A 8 18.99 9.53 23.20
C GLN A 8 19.95 8.62 22.43
N GLY A 9 19.79 7.31 22.60
CA GLY A 9 20.56 6.30 21.91
C GLY A 9 20.42 6.41 20.40
N LYS A 10 21.48 6.05 19.68
CA LYS A 10 21.54 6.21 18.22
C LYS A 10 20.45 5.42 17.50
N ASP A 11 20.10 4.23 17.97
CA ASP A 11 19.20 3.32 17.26
C ASP A 11 17.74 3.80 17.27
N CYS A 12 17.32 4.45 18.35
CA CYS A 12 16.00 5.03 18.52
C CYS A 12 15.94 6.51 18.13
N ASP A 13 16.98 7.05 17.48
CA ASP A 13 16.98 8.41 16.95
C ASP A 13 15.79 8.56 15.97
N PRO A 14 14.90 9.53 16.19
CA PRO A 14 13.80 9.84 15.27
C PRO A 14 14.23 10.08 13.81
N MET A 15 15.49 10.43 13.57
CA MET A 15 16.08 10.51 12.23
C MET A 15 16.07 9.15 11.52
N ASN A 16 16.35 8.07 12.23
CA ASN A 16 16.35 6.71 11.66
C ASN A 16 14.96 6.23 11.27
N MET A 17 13.90 6.83 11.85
CA MET A 17 12.53 6.51 11.46
C MET A 17 12.14 7.11 10.09
N TRP A 18 12.99 7.92 9.43
CA TRP A 18 12.74 8.47 8.09
C TRP A 18 13.12 7.49 6.98
N LEU A 19 12.35 6.41 6.88
CA LEU A 19 12.64 5.34 5.92
C LEU A 19 11.58 5.22 4.82
N GLN A 20 10.30 5.13 5.19
CA GLN A 20 9.24 4.84 4.22
C GLN A 20 9.09 5.96 3.16
N VAL A 21 9.17 7.24 3.57
CA VAL A 21 9.01 8.38 2.65
C VAL A 21 10.10 8.39 1.55
N PRO A 22 11.41 8.30 1.86
CA PRO A 22 12.44 8.21 0.82
C PRO A 22 12.21 7.09 -0.19
N PHE A 23 11.80 5.90 0.27
CA PHE A 23 11.55 4.75 -0.61
C PHE A 23 10.45 5.02 -1.63
N PHE A 24 9.43 5.80 -1.25
CA PHE A 24 8.36 6.20 -2.17
C PHE A 24 8.65 7.49 -2.93
N CYS A 25 9.50 8.37 -2.41
CA CYS A 25 9.95 9.59 -3.08
C CYS A 25 10.90 9.26 -4.24
N GLY A 26 11.79 8.28 -4.06
CA GLY A 26 12.71 7.76 -5.07
C GLY A 26 14.18 8.11 -4.83
N HIS A 27 14.96 8.12 -5.90
CA HIS A 27 16.43 8.22 -5.85
C HIS A 27 16.97 9.66 -5.91
N ALA A 28 16.10 10.68 -5.93
CA ALA A 28 16.55 12.06 -5.90
C ALA A 28 17.24 12.36 -4.55
N ALA A 29 18.35 13.10 -4.57
CA ALA A 29 19.08 13.46 -3.34
C ALA A 29 18.17 14.10 -2.27
N ALA A 30 17.26 14.96 -2.72
CA ALA A 30 16.26 15.62 -1.87
C ALA A 30 15.33 14.66 -1.10
N CYS A 31 15.16 13.41 -1.55
CA CYS A 31 14.37 12.40 -0.83
C CYS A 31 15.08 11.89 0.45
N TRP A 32 16.42 11.97 0.47
CA TRP A 32 17.29 11.43 1.52
C TRP A 32 17.89 12.52 2.42
N GLU A 33 17.71 13.79 2.07
CA GLU A 33 18.05 14.92 2.93
C GLU A 33 17.19 14.90 4.21
N ALA A 34 17.80 15.26 5.34
CA ALA A 34 17.27 15.05 6.70
C ALA A 34 15.81 15.51 6.94
N THR A 35 15.16 14.86 7.91
CA THR A 35 13.74 14.98 8.28
C THR A 35 13.20 16.42 8.27
N ARG A 36 12.49 16.79 7.19
CA ARG A 36 11.55 17.93 7.05
C ARG A 36 11.38 18.39 5.60
N ASN A 37 11.92 17.66 4.63
CA ASN A 37 11.65 17.99 3.25
C ASN A 37 10.16 17.70 2.90
N LEU A 38 9.31 18.73 3.04
CA LEU A 38 7.89 18.67 2.69
C LEU A 38 7.70 18.29 1.22
N TRP A 39 8.61 18.72 0.36
CA TRP A 39 8.61 18.33 -1.04
C TRP A 39 8.81 16.82 -1.21
N ALA A 40 9.71 16.19 -0.43
CA ALA A 40 9.91 14.74 -0.48
C ALA A 40 8.65 13.98 -0.03
N LEU A 41 7.96 14.49 0.99
CA LEU A 41 6.67 13.94 1.43
C LEU A 41 5.62 14.05 0.33
N GLU A 42 5.45 15.23 -0.27
CA GLU A 42 4.50 15.45 -1.36
C GLU A 42 4.82 14.58 -2.57
N GLN A 43 6.09 14.47 -2.93
CA GLN A 43 6.53 13.65 -4.04
C GLN A 43 6.29 12.16 -3.77
N ALA A 44 6.51 11.68 -2.53
CA ALA A 44 6.17 10.32 -2.15
C ALA A 44 4.66 10.05 -2.27
N LYS A 45 3.80 11.01 -1.90
CA LYS A 45 2.34 10.91 -2.06
C LYS A 45 1.93 10.88 -3.54
N LEU A 46 2.53 11.73 -4.36
CA LEU A 46 2.30 11.76 -5.79
C LEU A 46 2.73 10.46 -6.46
N ASN A 47 3.91 9.94 -6.09
CA ASN A 47 4.38 8.67 -6.61
C ASN A 47 3.46 7.53 -6.18
N LEU A 48 3.06 7.47 -4.90
CA LEU A 48 2.07 6.51 -4.40
C LEU A 48 0.82 6.47 -5.27
N ALA A 49 0.21 7.63 -5.52
CA ALA A 49 -1.04 7.72 -6.28
C ALA A 49 -0.86 7.36 -7.76
N ASN A 50 0.29 7.66 -8.36
CA ASN A 50 0.45 7.64 -9.83
C ASN A 50 1.31 6.50 -10.37
N LYS A 51 2.17 5.87 -9.55
CA LYS A 51 3.24 4.98 -10.02
C LYS A 51 3.19 3.58 -9.44
N TYR A 52 2.45 3.36 -8.37
CA TYR A 52 2.40 2.06 -7.72
C TYR A 52 1.04 1.40 -7.90
N VAL A 53 1.09 0.10 -8.16
CA VAL A 53 -0.01 -0.87 -8.00
C VAL A 53 -0.49 -0.82 -6.54
N PRO A 54 -1.72 -1.29 -6.19
CA PRO A 54 -2.21 -1.25 -4.82
C PRO A 54 -1.13 -1.66 -3.80
N ARG A 55 -0.99 -0.87 -2.74
CA ARG A 55 -0.08 -1.15 -1.62
C ARG A 55 -0.89 -1.45 -0.38
N GLY A 56 -0.52 -2.51 0.31
CA GLY A 56 -1.09 -2.90 1.60
C GLY A 56 -0.39 -2.26 2.77
N VAL A 57 -0.95 -2.50 3.94
CA VAL A 57 -0.34 -2.26 5.25
C VAL A 57 -0.04 -3.61 5.90
N THR A 58 0.99 -3.68 6.74
CA THR A 58 1.46 -4.93 7.34
C THR A 58 0.41 -5.58 8.25
N GLU A 59 -0.44 -4.76 8.86
CA GLU A 59 -1.52 -5.15 9.75
C GLU A 59 -2.69 -5.83 9.02
N GLU A 60 -2.79 -5.61 7.70
CA GLU A 60 -3.84 -6.17 6.84
C GLU A 60 -3.21 -7.01 5.70
N MET A 61 -2.18 -7.81 6.03
CA MET A 61 -1.40 -8.58 5.04
C MET A 61 -2.26 -9.60 4.28
N GLU A 62 -3.17 -10.29 4.95
CA GLU A 62 -4.10 -11.26 4.32
C GLU A 62 -4.95 -10.58 3.24
N ASP A 63 -5.58 -9.47 3.60
CA ASP A 63 -6.39 -8.66 2.67
C ASP A 63 -5.56 -8.13 1.50
N PHE A 64 -4.29 -7.78 1.75
CA PHE A 64 -3.39 -7.30 0.72
C PHE A 64 -3.02 -8.39 -0.27
N VAL A 65 -2.73 -9.60 0.21
CA VAL A 65 -2.45 -10.74 -0.66
C VAL A 65 -3.68 -11.09 -1.49
N ALA A 66 -4.88 -11.14 -0.90
CA ALA A 66 -6.12 -11.35 -1.65
C ALA A 66 -6.34 -10.28 -2.74
N LEU A 67 -6.02 -9.03 -2.45
CA LEU A 67 -6.07 -7.95 -3.44
C LEU A 67 -5.03 -8.13 -4.57
N LEU A 68 -3.84 -8.63 -4.25
CA LEU A 68 -2.80 -8.93 -5.22
C LEU A 68 -3.18 -10.11 -6.12
N GLU A 69 -3.74 -11.19 -5.59
CA GLU A 69 -4.18 -12.32 -6.41
C GLU A 69 -5.16 -11.89 -7.51
N HIS A 70 -6.03 -10.92 -7.22
CA HIS A 70 -6.96 -10.38 -8.19
C HIS A 70 -6.28 -9.49 -9.25
N ASN A 71 -5.35 -8.64 -8.84
CA ASN A 71 -4.75 -7.63 -9.72
C ASN A 71 -3.48 -8.12 -10.44
N ALA A 72 -2.82 -9.16 -9.92
CA ALA A 72 -1.53 -9.64 -10.39
C ALA A 72 -1.67 -10.81 -11.37
N SER A 73 -0.56 -11.11 -12.05
CA SER A 73 -0.49 -12.17 -13.04
C SER A 73 -0.76 -13.56 -12.45
N VAL A 74 -0.91 -14.57 -13.33
CA VAL A 74 -1.05 -16.00 -13.01
C VAL A 74 -0.08 -16.50 -11.92
N GLN A 75 1.07 -15.83 -11.75
CA GLN A 75 2.09 -16.17 -10.75
C GLN A 75 1.63 -15.98 -9.30
N CYS A 76 0.57 -15.20 -9.05
CA CYS A 76 0.04 -14.98 -7.70
C CYS A 76 -1.21 -15.81 -7.41
N SER A 77 -1.60 -16.76 -8.27
CA SER A 77 -2.76 -17.61 -8.00
C SER A 77 -2.53 -18.44 -6.73
N SER A 78 -3.50 -18.48 -5.82
CA SER A 78 -3.50 -19.23 -4.55
C SER A 78 -2.44 -18.82 -3.51
N ALA A 79 -1.86 -17.61 -3.64
CA ALA A 79 -1.08 -16.98 -2.58
C ALA A 79 -1.88 -16.75 -1.28
N SER A 80 -3.19 -16.48 -1.34
CA SER A 80 -4.01 -16.29 -0.13
C SER A 80 -4.14 -17.57 0.70
N ASP A 81 -4.05 -18.74 0.06
CA ASP A 81 -4.06 -20.03 0.77
C ASP A 81 -2.75 -20.30 1.53
N LEU A 82 -1.68 -19.57 1.19
CA LEU A 82 -0.35 -19.70 1.80
C LEU A 82 -0.12 -18.72 2.96
N VAL A 83 -0.99 -17.72 3.13
CA VAL A 83 -0.91 -16.74 4.22
C VAL A 83 -1.83 -17.19 5.35
N PRO A 84 -1.29 -17.52 6.55
CA PRO A 84 -2.11 -17.84 7.70
C PRO A 84 -2.89 -16.61 8.16
N SER A 85 -4.14 -16.83 8.56
CA SER A 85 -5.07 -15.79 9.04
C SER A 85 -4.64 -15.11 10.36
N THR A 86 -3.58 -15.60 10.99
CA THR A 86 -2.95 -14.96 12.16
C THR A 86 -2.03 -13.80 11.78
N GLY A 87 -1.76 -13.59 10.48
CA GLY A 87 -0.80 -12.58 10.01
C GLY A 87 0.67 -12.96 10.30
N GLU A 88 0.92 -14.10 10.93
CA GLU A 88 2.25 -14.63 11.22
C GLU A 88 2.80 -15.39 10.00
N VAL A 89 3.33 -14.66 9.04
CA VAL A 89 4.26 -15.22 8.07
C VAL A 89 5.67 -14.98 8.62
N ALA A 90 6.03 -15.73 9.67
CA ALA A 90 7.35 -15.66 10.29
C ALA A 90 8.39 -16.38 9.42
N LEU A 91 8.75 -15.78 8.29
CA LEU A 91 9.79 -16.32 7.39
C LEU A 91 11.21 -15.91 7.81
N SER A 92 11.36 -15.11 8.86
CA SER A 92 12.66 -14.69 9.39
C SER A 92 12.70 -14.88 10.90
N GLU A 93 13.09 -16.09 11.32
CA GLU A 93 13.33 -16.46 12.72
C GLU A 93 14.44 -15.61 13.36
N ASP A 94 15.34 -15.03 12.55
CA ASP A 94 16.44 -14.17 13.01
C ASP A 94 15.99 -12.86 13.68
N LEU A 95 14.72 -12.43 13.53
CA LEU A 95 14.15 -11.27 14.23
C LEU A 95 13.40 -11.65 15.52
N GLN A 96 13.24 -12.94 15.82
CA GLN A 96 12.41 -13.43 16.94
C GLN A 96 13.22 -13.77 18.20
N GLN A 97 14.56 -13.78 18.12
CA GLN A 97 15.42 -14.07 19.27
C GLN A 97 15.62 -12.89 20.23
N ASP A 98 15.26 -11.67 19.81
CA ASP A 98 15.26 -10.52 20.71
C ASP A 98 13.86 -10.33 21.30
N HIS A 99 13.79 -10.49 22.62
CA HIS A 99 12.77 -10.04 23.56
C HIS A 99 11.51 -9.40 22.95
N ALA A 100 10.33 -9.93 23.32
CA ALA A 100 9.02 -9.39 22.95
C ALA A 100 9.03 -7.83 22.94
N PRO A 101 8.61 -7.19 21.84
CA PRO A 101 8.70 -5.73 21.72
C PRO A 101 8.01 -5.06 22.90
N SER A 102 8.78 -4.36 23.73
CA SER A 102 8.22 -3.54 24.78
C SER A 102 7.37 -2.45 24.12
N GLN A 103 6.09 -2.36 24.46
CA GLN A 103 5.21 -1.32 23.91
C GLN A 103 5.73 0.04 24.40
N PRO A 104 6.05 0.99 23.50
CA PRO A 104 6.53 2.30 23.93
C PRO A 104 5.42 3.03 24.69
N PRO A 105 5.72 3.73 25.80
CA PRO A 105 4.78 4.54 26.54
C PRO A 105 4.14 5.61 25.63
N PRO A 106 2.83 5.86 25.78
CA PRO A 106 2.08 6.75 24.87
C PRO A 106 2.59 8.19 24.84
N GLU A 107 3.27 8.65 25.91
CA GLU A 107 3.82 10.01 25.97
C GLU A 107 4.97 10.27 24.97
N HIS A 108 5.72 9.23 24.58
CA HIS A 108 6.89 9.42 23.71
C HIS A 108 6.57 9.36 22.22
N SER A 109 5.43 8.76 21.84
CA SER A 109 4.99 8.60 20.45
C SER A 109 4.38 9.87 19.84
N ASP A 110 3.61 10.64 20.62
CA ASP A 110 2.84 11.79 20.12
C ASP A 110 3.56 13.14 20.25
N ALA A 111 4.60 13.20 21.09
CA ALA A 111 5.23 14.46 21.48
C ALA A 111 6.18 15.05 20.42
N LEU A 112 6.67 14.26 19.46
CA LEU A 112 7.75 14.72 18.59
C LEU A 112 7.27 15.33 17.26
N PRO A 113 7.57 16.61 16.96
CA PRO A 113 7.15 17.24 15.71
C PRO A 113 7.67 16.57 14.42
N SER A 114 8.73 15.77 14.49
CA SER A 114 9.34 15.08 13.34
C SER A 114 8.62 13.80 12.92
N THR A 115 7.69 13.28 13.73
CA THR A 115 6.90 12.07 13.40
C THR A 115 5.65 12.40 12.58
N ARG A 116 5.12 13.63 12.70
CA ARG A 116 3.89 14.07 12.01
C ARG A 116 3.90 13.87 10.49
N PRO A 117 4.97 14.23 9.75
CA PRO A 117 5.02 13.99 8.30
C PRO A 117 4.92 12.50 7.94
N LYS A 118 5.50 11.62 8.77
CA LYS A 118 5.50 10.16 8.58
C LYS A 118 4.13 9.57 8.85
N LEU A 119 3.51 9.98 9.96
CA LEU A 119 2.15 9.56 10.31
C LEU A 119 1.15 9.96 9.22
N ASN A 120 1.29 11.17 8.67
CA ASN A 120 0.48 11.64 7.53
C ASN A 120 0.67 10.80 6.26
N PHE A 121 1.86 10.23 6.03
CA PHE A 121 2.11 9.36 4.89
C PHE A 121 1.50 7.97 5.09
N TYR A 122 1.72 7.37 6.27
CA TYR A 122 1.14 6.07 6.61
C TYR A 122 -0.39 6.11 6.59
N GLN A 123 -1.00 7.16 7.15
CA GLN A 123 -2.45 7.33 7.10
C GLN A 123 -3.00 7.40 5.65
N LEU A 124 -2.24 8.01 4.73
CA LEU A 124 -2.62 8.03 3.31
C LEU A 124 -2.54 6.63 2.68
N LEU A 125 -1.53 5.83 3.05
CA LEU A 125 -1.43 4.43 2.62
C LEU A 125 -2.65 3.63 3.08
N SER A 126 -2.98 3.70 4.37
CA SER A 126 -4.10 2.96 4.95
C SER A 126 -5.44 3.34 4.32
N ILE A 127 -5.69 4.64 4.11
CA ILE A 127 -6.93 5.11 3.45
C ILE A 127 -7.00 4.60 2.01
N SER A 128 -5.91 4.72 1.26
CA SER A 128 -5.84 4.29 -0.14
C SER A 128 -6.11 2.78 -0.26
N PHE A 129 -5.49 1.99 0.61
CA PHE A 129 -5.69 0.55 0.68
C PHE A 129 -7.14 0.20 1.02
N THR A 130 -7.72 0.84 2.05
CA THR A 130 -9.12 0.62 2.47
C THR A 130 -10.10 0.89 1.32
N VAL A 131 -9.89 1.98 0.57
CA VAL A 131 -10.76 2.31 -0.56
C VAL A 131 -10.66 1.26 -1.67
N LEU A 132 -9.45 0.83 -2.00
CA LEU A 132 -9.21 -0.19 -3.02
C LEU A 132 -9.79 -1.55 -2.62
N LYS A 133 -9.57 -1.97 -1.38
CA LYS A 133 -10.16 -3.18 -0.79
C LYS A 133 -11.68 -3.17 -0.93
N LYS A 134 -12.34 -2.09 -0.50
CA LYS A 134 -13.81 -1.96 -0.57
C LYS A 134 -14.36 -1.97 -2.00
N ARG A 135 -13.61 -1.43 -2.97
CA ARG A 135 -14.02 -1.41 -4.38
C ARG A 135 -13.85 -2.75 -5.09
N THR A 136 -12.82 -3.51 -4.71
CA THR A 136 -12.39 -4.70 -5.43
C THR A 136 -12.92 -5.97 -4.78
N LEU A 137 -12.89 -6.05 -3.45
CA LEU A 137 -13.21 -7.25 -2.69
C LEU A 137 -14.58 -7.17 -2.01
N MET A 138 -15.17 -8.33 -1.76
CA MET A 138 -16.36 -8.53 -0.95
C MET A 138 -16.20 -9.75 -0.06
N VAL A 139 -16.89 -9.75 1.07
CA VAL A 139 -16.91 -10.89 1.99
C VAL A 139 -18.01 -11.86 1.55
N LYS A 140 -17.65 -13.11 1.27
CA LYS A 140 -18.58 -14.20 0.96
C LYS A 140 -18.19 -15.44 1.74
N ALA A 141 -19.11 -15.99 2.53
CA ALA A 141 -18.86 -17.16 3.36
C ALA A 141 -17.57 -17.05 4.20
N ASP A 142 -17.39 -15.89 4.83
CA ASP A 142 -16.24 -15.56 5.70
C ASP A 142 -14.88 -15.53 4.99
N ARG A 143 -14.87 -15.43 3.66
CA ARG A 143 -13.65 -15.23 2.84
C ARG A 143 -13.75 -13.97 1.99
N LEU A 144 -12.63 -13.29 1.83
CA LEU A 144 -12.51 -12.20 0.86
C LEU A 144 -12.44 -12.78 -0.55
N VAL A 145 -13.36 -12.36 -1.39
CA VAL A 145 -13.44 -12.77 -2.79
C VAL A 145 -13.57 -11.54 -3.67
N ASP A 146 -13.09 -11.66 -4.91
CA ASP A 146 -13.25 -10.64 -5.93
C ASP A 146 -14.73 -10.37 -6.23
N ARG A 147 -15.09 -9.09 -6.35
CA ARG A 147 -16.44 -8.63 -6.75
C ARG A 147 -16.78 -8.97 -8.20
N GLY A 148 -15.81 -9.34 -9.02
CA GLY A 148 -15.99 -9.66 -10.43
C GLY A 148 -16.15 -8.42 -11.30
N GLN A 149 -16.37 -8.65 -12.59
CA GLN A 149 -16.50 -7.57 -13.57
C GLN A 149 -17.77 -6.73 -13.32
N GLN A 150 -17.58 -5.49 -12.85
CA GLN A 150 -18.66 -4.54 -12.55
C GLN A 150 -19.04 -3.64 -13.73
N TYR A 151 -18.35 -3.75 -14.86
CA TYR A 151 -18.59 -2.94 -16.03
C TYR A 151 -18.76 -3.84 -17.25
N PHE A 152 -19.66 -3.44 -18.14
CA PHE A 152 -19.83 -4.08 -19.43
C PHE A 152 -19.85 -3.00 -20.50
N PHE A 153 -19.43 -3.37 -21.71
CA PHE A 153 -19.41 -2.45 -22.84
C PHE A 153 -20.77 -2.51 -23.54
N GLU A 154 -21.51 -1.42 -23.45
CA GLU A 154 -22.76 -1.26 -24.19
C GLU A 154 -22.56 -0.36 -25.42
N LYS A 155 -23.44 -0.52 -26.42
CA LYS A 155 -23.45 0.29 -27.65
C LYS A 155 -22.13 0.22 -28.45
N ILE A 156 -21.46 -0.93 -28.42
CA ILE A 156 -20.36 -1.25 -29.34
C ILE A 156 -20.95 -1.36 -30.75
N ARG A 157 -20.88 -0.29 -31.55
CA ARG A 157 -21.45 -0.31 -32.90
C ARG A 157 -20.48 -0.99 -33.88
N PRO A 158 -20.90 -2.03 -34.64
CA PRO A 158 -20.19 -2.42 -35.84
C PRO A 158 -20.35 -1.34 -36.91
N ARG A 159 -19.28 -1.17 -37.70
CA ARG A 159 -19.34 -0.65 -39.06
C ARG A 159 -20.41 -1.42 -39.83
N SER A 160 -20.94 -0.80 -40.89
CA SER A 160 -22.00 -1.33 -41.76
C SER A 160 -22.15 -2.85 -41.77
N ARG A 161 -23.40 -3.27 -41.56
CA ARG A 161 -23.92 -4.62 -41.73
C ARG A 161 -23.67 -5.11 -43.16
N ASP A 162 -23.35 -6.39 -43.30
CA ASP A 162 -22.72 -7.04 -44.45
C ASP A 162 -21.26 -6.62 -44.65
N GLY A 163 -20.38 -7.50 -45.13
CA GLY A 163 -18.99 -7.13 -45.46
C GLY A 163 -18.84 -6.14 -46.63
N LYS A 164 -19.70 -5.11 -46.75
CA LYS A 164 -19.62 -4.06 -47.78
C LYS A 164 -19.79 -2.64 -47.20
N PRO A 165 -19.06 -1.65 -47.74
CA PRO A 165 -19.10 -0.27 -47.24
C PRO A 165 -20.45 0.40 -47.55
N GLN A 166 -20.96 1.22 -46.63
CA GLN A 166 -22.10 2.10 -46.90
C GLN A 166 -21.72 3.16 -47.93
N VAL A 167 -22.39 3.11 -49.08
CA VAL A 167 -22.35 4.19 -50.07
C VAL A 167 -23.17 5.35 -49.54
N LYS A 168 -22.52 6.51 -49.39
CA LYS A 168 -23.17 7.79 -49.15
C LYS A 168 -23.80 8.27 -50.44
N ASP A 169 -25.13 8.19 -50.56
CA ASP A 169 -25.85 9.01 -51.53
C ASP A 169 -26.05 10.40 -50.94
N ARG A 170 -25.55 11.40 -51.67
CA ARG A 170 -25.67 12.82 -51.38
C ARG A 170 -26.61 13.42 -52.44
N PRO A 171 -27.58 14.28 -52.07
CA PRO A 171 -28.27 15.15 -53.03
C PRO A 171 -27.37 16.29 -53.51
#